data_AF-A0AA89AVA0-F1
#
_entry.id   AF-A0AA89AVA0-F1
#
_cell.length_a   1.000
_cell.length_b   1.000
_cell.length_c   1.000
_cell.angle_alpha   90.00
_cell.angle_beta   90.00
_cell.angle_gamma   90.00
#
_symmetry.space_group_name_H-M   'P 1'
#
loop_
_entity.id
_entity.type
_entity.pdbx_description
1 polymer ?
#
loop_
_entity_poly.entity_id
_entity_poly.type
_entity_poly.pdbx_seq_one_letter_code
_entity_poly.pdbx_strand_id
1 'polypeptide(L)'
;MAKSRNSSRHQGKRSSTMALVLSMLLMLTIVLLMLLALGILSLPVGSGDDSSPIGHRITFRRKAIIVADGNGLGKRGDQWTEILSWEPRAFIYHNFLSKEECEYLINLAKPHMVKSTVVDSKTGQSKDSRVRTSSGMFLRRGRDKIISEIEKRIADFTFIPVDHGEGLQVLHYEEGQKYEPHYDYFLDEFNTKNGGQRIATVLMYLSDVEEGGETVFPAAKANVSSTLSECAKKGLAVKPKMGDALLFWSMRPDATLDPSSLHGGCPVIKGNKWSSTKWLHVDEYKL
;
A
#
# COMPACT_ATOMS: atom_id res chain seq x y z
N MET A 1 -75.86 12.37 -47.44
CA MET A 1 -76.08 12.23 -45.98
C MET A 1 -75.72 10.81 -45.57
N ALA A 2 -74.57 10.62 -44.92
CA ALA A 2 -74.11 9.34 -44.41
C ALA A 2 -74.44 9.22 -42.92
N LYS A 3 -75.03 8.10 -42.48
CA LYS A 3 -75.10 7.72 -41.05
C LYS A 3 -74.22 6.48 -40.85
N SER A 4 -73.11 6.70 -40.15
CA SER A 4 -72.14 5.70 -39.73
C SER A 4 -72.72 4.82 -38.62
N ARG A 5 -72.51 3.51 -38.74
CA ARG A 5 -72.78 2.47 -37.73
C ARG A 5 -71.51 2.29 -36.90
N ASN A 6 -71.54 2.69 -35.63
CA ASN A 6 -70.48 2.37 -34.67
C ASN A 6 -70.68 0.93 -34.15
N SER A 7 -69.74 0.03 -34.47
CA SER A 7 -69.56 -1.23 -33.74
C SER A 7 -68.37 -1.07 -32.79
N SER A 8 -68.61 -1.10 -31.48
CA SER A 8 -67.57 -1.12 -30.45
C SER A 8 -66.92 -2.50 -30.40
N ARG A 9 -65.71 -2.63 -30.96
CA ARG A 9 -64.87 -3.81 -30.80
C ARG A 9 -63.98 -3.61 -29.57
N HIS A 10 -64.29 -4.31 -28.47
CA HIS A 10 -63.41 -4.41 -27.32
C HIS A 10 -62.06 -5.01 -27.74
N GLN A 11 -61.00 -4.20 -27.77
CA GLN A 11 -59.62 -4.69 -27.85
C GLN A 11 -59.12 -4.95 -26.43
N GLY A 12 -58.98 -6.23 -26.07
CA GLY A 12 -58.27 -6.64 -24.86
C GLY A 12 -56.79 -6.25 -24.96
N LYS A 13 -56.30 -5.46 -24.00
CA LYS A 13 -54.88 -5.11 -23.87
C LYS A 13 -54.09 -6.39 -23.58
N ARG A 14 -53.32 -6.89 -24.55
CA ARG A 14 -52.29 -7.90 -24.29
C ARG A 14 -51.17 -7.25 -23.49
N SER A 15 -51.05 -7.62 -22.21
CA SER A 15 -49.92 -7.24 -21.37
C SER A 15 -48.64 -7.74 -22.02
N SER A 16 -47.64 -6.87 -22.17
CA SER A 16 -46.34 -7.28 -22.71
C SER A 16 -45.68 -8.26 -21.73
N THR A 17 -44.97 -9.25 -22.27
CA THR A 17 -44.27 -10.28 -21.49
C THR A 17 -43.31 -9.65 -20.46
N MET A 18 -42.72 -8.49 -20.78
CA MET A 18 -41.91 -7.70 -19.84
C MET A 18 -42.71 -7.18 -18.64
N ALA A 19 -43.94 -6.72 -18.83
CA ALA A 19 -44.77 -6.23 -17.73
C ALA A 19 -45.14 -7.36 -16.76
N LEU A 20 -45.34 -8.58 -17.29
CA LEU A 20 -45.54 -9.78 -16.48
C LEU A 20 -44.27 -10.13 -15.67
N VAL A 21 -43.10 -10.11 -16.29
CA VAL A 21 -41.82 -10.40 -15.61
C VAL A 21 -41.54 -9.36 -14.51
N LEU A 22 -41.73 -8.07 -14.79
CA LEU A 22 -41.55 -7.00 -13.80
C LEU A 22 -42.55 -7.12 -12.64
N SER A 23 -43.81 -7.47 -12.93
CA SER A 23 -44.81 -7.72 -11.90
C SER A 23 -44.45 -8.93 -11.03
N MET A 24 -43.93 -10.02 -11.62
CA MET A 24 -43.47 -11.18 -10.87
C MET A 24 -42.29 -10.86 -9.96
N LEU A 25 -41.30 -10.10 -10.45
CA LEU A 25 -40.15 -9.67 -9.65
C LEU A 25 -40.58 -8.77 -8.48
N LEU A 26 -41.52 -7.84 -8.72
CA LEU A 26 -42.07 -6.98 -7.66
C LEU A 26 -42.83 -7.80 -6.61
N MET A 27 -43.61 -8.79 -7.02
CA MET A 27 -44.32 -9.66 -6.07
C MET A 27 -43.34 -10.51 -5.25
N LEU A 28 -42.26 -11.00 -5.88
CA LEU A 28 -41.23 -11.77 -5.19
C LEU A 28 -40.50 -10.94 -4.13
N THR A 29 -40.17 -9.68 -4.43
CA THR A 29 -39.52 -8.79 -3.46
C THR A 29 -40.44 -8.44 -2.30
N ILE A 30 -41.74 -8.20 -2.55
CA ILE A 30 -42.72 -7.94 -1.50
C ILE A 30 -42.86 -9.16 -0.57
N VAL A 31 -42.93 -10.38 -1.12
CA VAL A 31 -42.99 -11.61 -0.32
C VAL A 31 -41.73 -11.77 0.52
N LEU A 32 -40.55 -11.53 -0.06
CA LEU A 32 -39.28 -11.61 0.68
C LEU A 32 -39.24 -10.62 1.86
N LEU A 33 -39.70 -9.39 1.65
CA LEU A 33 -39.78 -8.36 2.69
C LEU A 33 -40.79 -8.72 3.78
N MET A 34 -41.93 -9.32 3.44
CA MET A 34 -42.88 -9.82 4.44
C MET A 34 -42.32 -10.98 5.26
N LEU A 35 -41.60 -11.92 4.62
CA LEU A 35 -40.95 -13.02 5.34
C LEU A 35 -39.85 -12.54 6.29
N LEU A 36 -39.12 -11.48 5.92
CA LEU A 36 -38.16 -10.81 6.80
C LEU A 36 -38.86 -10.08 7.96
N ALA A 37 -39.95 -9.36 7.69
CA ALA A 37 -40.73 -8.64 8.71
C ALA A 37 -41.43 -9.57 9.71
N LEU A 38 -41.83 -10.77 9.26
CA LEU A 38 -42.41 -11.82 10.10
C LEU A 38 -41.35 -12.69 10.79
N GLY A 39 -40.05 -12.44 10.57
CA GLY A 39 -38.95 -13.20 11.18
C GLY A 39 -38.83 -14.66 10.71
N ILE A 40 -39.48 -15.01 9.60
CA ILE A 40 -39.43 -16.35 8.98
C ILE A 40 -38.14 -16.52 8.18
N LEU A 41 -37.63 -15.44 7.59
CA LEU A 41 -36.26 -15.33 7.08
C LEU A 41 -35.46 -14.36 7.94
N SER A 42 -34.18 -14.66 8.13
CA SER A 42 -33.21 -13.78 8.76
C SER A 42 -32.13 -13.44 7.75
N LEU A 43 -31.81 -12.15 7.58
CA LEU A 43 -30.56 -11.78 6.92
C LEU A 43 -29.40 -12.06 7.88
N PRO A 44 -28.21 -12.45 7.39
CA PRO A 44 -27.02 -12.57 8.22
C PRO A 44 -26.53 -11.16 8.55
N VAL A 45 -27.25 -10.48 9.44
CA VAL A 45 -26.84 -9.22 10.05
C VAL A 45 -26.18 -9.60 11.36
N GLY A 46 -24.86 -9.48 11.41
CA GLY A 46 -24.10 -9.64 12.65
C GLY A 46 -24.47 -8.51 13.60
N SER A 47 -25.44 -8.74 14.49
CA SER A 47 -25.73 -7.88 15.63
C SER A 47 -24.74 -8.19 16.74
N GLY A 48 -23.87 -7.22 17.04
CA GLY A 48 -23.12 -7.22 18.28
C GLY A 48 -24.04 -6.85 19.44
N ASP A 49 -24.16 -7.75 20.40
CA ASP A 49 -23.92 -7.45 21.82
C ASP A 49 -23.91 -8.78 22.59
N ASP A 50 -22.74 -9.18 23.10
CA ASP A 50 -22.65 -9.84 24.40
C ASP A 50 -21.21 -9.84 24.96
N SER A 51 -21.03 -8.98 25.96
CA SER A 51 -20.10 -9.00 27.10
C SER A 51 -19.01 -10.10 27.22
N SER A 52 -17.73 -9.78 26.93
CA SER A 52 -16.50 -10.29 27.61
C SER A 52 -15.21 -9.67 27.00
N PRO A 53 -14.09 -9.46 27.75
CA PRO A 53 -13.07 -8.48 27.39
C PRO A 53 -11.88 -9.11 26.64
N ILE A 54 -11.96 -9.24 25.31
CA ILE A 54 -10.77 -9.45 24.47
C ILE A 54 -10.99 -8.71 23.14
N GLY A 55 -10.26 -7.62 22.93
CA GLY A 55 -10.33 -6.81 21.72
C GLY A 55 -10.02 -7.63 20.46
N HIS A 56 -11.05 -7.99 19.72
CA HIS A 56 -10.91 -8.68 18.45
C HIS A 56 -10.52 -7.66 17.37
N ARG A 57 -9.21 -7.50 17.16
CA ARG A 57 -8.66 -7.01 15.89
C ARG A 57 -9.28 -7.86 14.78
N ILE A 58 -9.90 -7.21 13.80
CA ILE A 58 -10.28 -7.86 12.53
C ILE A 58 -8.99 -8.12 11.76
N THR A 59 -8.27 -9.16 12.15
CA THR A 59 -7.15 -9.69 11.39
C THR A 59 -7.77 -10.54 10.30
N PHE A 60 -7.87 -10.02 9.07
CA PHE A 60 -8.07 -10.86 7.90
C PHE A 60 -6.82 -11.74 7.75
N ARG A 61 -6.75 -12.85 8.50
CA ARG A 61 -5.84 -13.95 8.22
C ARG A 61 -6.33 -14.58 6.92
N ARG A 62 -5.96 -13.99 5.78
CA ARG A 62 -5.78 -14.81 4.58
C ARG A 62 -4.80 -15.88 5.00
N LYS A 63 -5.27 -17.13 5.04
CA LYS A 63 -4.39 -18.30 5.11
C LYS A 63 -3.56 -18.18 3.84
N ALA A 64 -2.38 -17.56 3.96
CA ALA A 64 -1.44 -17.47 2.87
C ALA A 64 -1.30 -18.90 2.37
N ILE A 65 -1.59 -19.10 1.08
CA ILE A 65 -1.15 -20.31 0.40
C ILE A 65 0.32 -20.40 0.78
N ILE A 66 0.68 -21.46 1.51
CA ILE A 66 2.07 -21.78 1.77
C ILE A 66 2.64 -22.06 0.40
N VAL A 67 3.15 -21.01 -0.27
CA VAL A 67 4.07 -21.16 -1.37
C VAL A 67 5.29 -21.73 -0.69
N ALA A 68 5.35 -23.06 -0.71
CA ALA A 68 6.49 -23.82 -0.22
C ALA A 68 7.74 -23.26 -0.88
N ASP A 69 8.56 -22.62 -0.05
CA ASP A 69 10.01 -22.69 0.05
C ASP A 69 10.82 -23.00 -1.23
N GLY A 70 11.81 -22.16 -1.54
CA GLY A 70 12.84 -22.62 -2.49
C GLY A 70 13.87 -21.62 -3.00
N ASN A 71 13.58 -20.31 -3.10
CA ASN A 71 14.52 -19.42 -3.82
C ASN A 71 15.08 -18.24 -3.02
N GLY A 72 14.42 -17.81 -1.94
CA GLY A 72 14.91 -16.72 -1.09
C GLY A 72 15.97 -17.18 -0.09
N LEU A 73 16.77 -16.25 0.43
CA LEU A 73 17.76 -16.56 1.47
C LEU A 73 17.04 -16.66 2.83
N GLY A 74 17.27 -17.72 3.61
CA GLY A 74 16.73 -17.85 4.97
C GLY A 74 15.23 -18.15 5.05
N LYS A 75 14.69 -18.19 6.28
CA LYS A 75 13.28 -18.52 6.53
C LYS A 75 12.50 -17.29 6.96
N ARG A 76 11.35 -17.05 6.33
CA ARG A 76 10.41 -16.00 6.72
C ARG A 76 9.40 -16.53 7.73
N GLY A 77 8.97 -15.67 8.65
CA GLY A 77 7.85 -15.98 9.55
C GLY A 77 6.49 -15.94 8.82
N ASP A 78 5.41 -16.20 9.56
CA ASP A 78 4.04 -16.12 9.05
C ASP A 78 3.75 -14.74 8.44
N GLN A 79 3.40 -14.73 7.16
CA GLN A 79 3.20 -13.50 6.42
C GLN A 79 1.74 -13.05 6.46
N TRP A 80 1.52 -11.76 6.67
CA TRP A 80 0.19 -11.14 6.64
C TRP A 80 0.28 -9.65 6.35
N THR A 81 -0.83 -9.04 5.95
CA THR A 81 -0.89 -7.63 5.55
C THR A 81 -1.74 -6.83 6.53
N GLU A 82 -1.22 -5.70 6.99
CA GLU A 82 -1.93 -4.68 7.77
C GLU A 82 -2.32 -3.51 6.86
N ILE A 83 -3.58 -3.10 6.91
CA ILE A 83 -4.06 -1.89 6.23
C ILE A 83 -3.87 -0.72 7.18
N LEU A 84 -3.03 0.25 6.82
CA LEU A 84 -2.77 1.42 7.66
C LEU A 84 -3.68 2.59 7.30
N SER A 85 -3.81 2.88 6.02
CA SER A 85 -4.61 4.00 5.52
C SER A 85 -5.03 3.78 4.08
N TRP A 86 -6.10 4.47 3.69
CA TRP A 86 -6.53 4.63 2.31
C TRP A 86 -6.16 6.00 1.72
N GLU A 87 -5.76 6.95 2.57
CA GLU A 87 -5.30 8.30 2.19
C GLU A 87 -4.08 8.70 3.07
N PRO A 88 -2.84 8.48 2.59
CA PRO A 88 -2.51 7.78 1.34
C PRO A 88 -2.82 6.29 1.48
N ARG A 89 -2.92 5.60 0.35
CA ARG A 89 -2.98 4.13 0.37
C ARG A 89 -1.66 3.61 0.92
N ALA A 90 -1.70 3.01 2.12
CA ALA A 90 -0.52 2.54 2.83
C ALA A 90 -0.80 1.21 3.53
N PHE A 91 0.09 0.25 3.36
CA PHE A 91 -0.04 -1.13 3.86
C PHE A 91 1.31 -1.62 4.39
N ILE A 92 1.29 -2.37 5.49
CA ILE A 92 2.48 -3.11 5.94
C ILE A 92 2.33 -4.57 5.54
N TYR A 93 3.36 -5.13 4.94
CA TYR A 93 3.53 -6.57 4.81
C TYR A 93 4.50 -7.07 5.86
N HIS A 94 3.98 -7.86 6.81
CA HIS A 94 4.80 -8.38 7.89
C HIS A 94 5.59 -9.60 7.45
N ASN A 95 6.84 -9.69 7.91
CA ASN A 95 7.77 -10.77 7.53
C ASN A 95 7.95 -10.86 5.99
N PHE A 96 8.07 -9.71 5.32
CA PHE A 96 8.32 -9.61 3.88
C PHE A 96 9.70 -10.15 3.49
N LEU A 97 10.72 -9.79 4.26
CA LEU A 97 12.08 -10.31 4.15
C LEU A 97 12.35 -11.28 5.30
N SER A 98 13.23 -12.24 5.05
CA SER A 98 13.85 -13.01 6.14
C SER A 98 14.91 -12.16 6.84
N LYS A 99 15.32 -12.60 8.03
CA LYS A 99 16.43 -11.96 8.74
C LYS A 99 17.72 -12.01 7.89
N GLU A 100 17.97 -13.13 7.23
CA GLU A 100 19.15 -13.36 6.42
C GLU A 100 19.15 -12.48 5.15
N GLU A 101 18.00 -12.23 4.53
CA GLU A 101 17.86 -11.27 3.42
C GLU A 101 18.16 -9.84 3.88
N CYS A 102 17.67 -9.44 5.06
CA CYS A 102 17.98 -8.12 5.62
C CYS A 102 19.48 -7.95 5.89
N GLU A 103 20.12 -8.91 6.56
CA GLU A 103 21.55 -8.89 6.85
C GLU A 103 22.39 -8.92 5.56
N TYR A 104 21.96 -9.68 4.56
CA TYR A 104 22.59 -9.71 3.25
C TYR A 104 22.62 -8.33 2.58
N LEU A 105 21.47 -7.64 2.52
CA LEU A 105 21.39 -6.30 1.93
C LEU A 105 22.25 -5.28 2.68
N ILE A 106 22.26 -5.34 4.02
CA ILE A 106 23.10 -4.47 4.86
C ILE A 106 24.58 -4.72 4.55
N ASN A 107 25.03 -5.97 4.61
CA ASN A 107 26.43 -6.32 4.42
C ASN A 107 26.93 -5.99 3.01
N LEU A 108 26.07 -6.15 2.00
CA LEU A 108 26.40 -5.81 0.61
C LEU A 108 26.54 -4.30 0.39
N ALA A 109 25.77 -3.49 1.12
CA ALA A 109 25.77 -2.03 0.98
C ALA A 109 26.82 -1.33 1.86
N LYS A 110 27.03 -1.82 3.08
CA LYS A 110 27.87 -1.20 4.13
C LYS A 110 29.25 -0.71 3.66
N PRO A 111 30.06 -1.45 2.87
CA PRO A 111 31.38 -0.96 2.45
C PRO A 111 31.34 0.15 1.39
N HIS A 112 30.17 0.46 0.83
CA HIS A 112 29.99 1.39 -0.28
C HIS A 112 29.07 2.57 0.06
N MET A 113 28.71 2.74 1.33
CA MET A 113 27.79 3.79 1.77
C MET A 113 28.42 5.17 1.58
N VAL A 114 27.68 6.06 0.92
CA VAL A 114 28.05 7.48 0.75
C VAL A 114 26.94 8.37 1.30
N LYS A 115 27.25 9.63 1.62
CA LYS A 115 26.24 10.58 2.09
C LYS A 115 25.09 10.67 1.07
N SER A 116 23.86 10.57 1.56
CA SER A 116 22.67 10.59 0.71
C SER A 116 22.41 11.99 0.14
N THR A 117 21.93 12.03 -1.09
CA THR A 117 21.49 13.27 -1.77
C THR A 117 19.98 13.29 -1.95
N VAL A 118 19.45 14.43 -2.39
CA VAL A 118 18.05 14.61 -2.78
C VAL A 118 17.95 15.12 -4.22
N VAL A 119 16.82 14.85 -4.89
CA VAL A 119 16.52 15.40 -6.22
C VAL A 119 15.98 16.82 -6.06
N ASP A 120 16.60 17.78 -6.74
CA ASP A 120 16.12 19.15 -6.79
C ASP A 120 14.91 19.25 -7.72
N SER A 121 13.78 19.76 -7.19
CA SER A 121 12.50 19.76 -7.91
C SER A 121 12.44 20.69 -9.11
N LYS A 122 13.36 21.65 -9.25
CA LYS A 122 13.40 22.59 -10.38
C LYS A 122 14.29 22.09 -11.50
N THR A 123 15.42 21.48 -11.14
CA THR A 123 16.48 21.11 -12.07
C THR A 123 16.54 19.62 -12.36
N GLY A 124 15.91 18.78 -11.51
CA GLY A 124 15.98 17.33 -11.56
C GLY A 124 17.33 16.76 -11.12
N GLN A 125 18.28 17.59 -10.69
CA GLN A 125 19.65 17.15 -10.35
C GLN A 125 19.80 16.73 -8.89
N SER A 126 20.76 15.84 -8.63
CA SER A 126 21.14 15.41 -7.28
C SER A 126 21.90 16.52 -6.53
N LYS A 127 21.48 16.82 -5.31
CA LYS A 127 22.07 17.88 -4.46
C LYS A 127 22.38 17.37 -3.04
N ASP A 128 23.48 17.86 -2.46
CA ASP A 128 23.79 17.61 -1.05
C ASP A 128 22.71 18.22 -0.14
N SER A 129 22.31 17.46 0.88
CA SER A 129 21.09 17.71 1.62
C SER A 129 21.37 17.92 3.09
N ARG A 130 20.82 19.00 3.64
CA ARG A 130 20.62 19.16 5.09
C ARG A 130 19.30 18.54 5.56
N VAL A 131 18.44 18.15 4.62
CA VAL A 131 17.10 17.62 4.90
C VAL A 131 17.03 16.10 4.88
N ARG A 132 17.98 15.44 4.22
CA ARG A 132 18.25 14.00 4.29
C ARG A 132 19.68 13.81 4.75
N THR A 133 19.85 13.26 5.95
CA THR A 133 21.18 13.17 6.60
C THR A 133 21.72 11.75 6.70
N SER A 134 21.08 10.78 6.03
CA SER A 134 21.52 9.39 5.95
C SER A 134 22.77 9.19 5.09
N SER A 135 23.34 8.00 5.18
CA SER A 135 24.16 7.42 4.12
C SER A 135 23.34 6.44 3.27
N GLY A 136 23.75 6.19 2.02
CA GLY A 136 23.03 5.34 1.08
C GLY A 136 23.92 4.70 0.02
N MET A 137 23.41 3.62 -0.57
CA MET A 137 24.02 2.89 -1.69
C MET A 137 22.92 2.30 -2.58
N PHE A 138 23.10 2.38 -3.90
CA PHE A 138 22.21 1.73 -4.86
C PHE A 138 22.74 0.36 -5.27
N LEU A 139 21.90 -0.65 -5.14
CA LEU A 139 22.13 -1.99 -5.66
C LEU A 139 21.37 -2.11 -6.99
N ARG A 140 22.09 -2.48 -8.06
CA ARG A 140 21.51 -2.61 -9.41
C ARG A 140 20.39 -3.66 -9.41
N ARG A 141 19.32 -3.37 -10.17
CA ARG A 141 18.24 -4.33 -10.44
C ARG A 141 18.80 -5.62 -11.02
N GLY A 142 18.35 -6.77 -10.51
CA GLY A 142 18.81 -8.09 -10.95
C GLY A 142 20.31 -8.36 -10.75
N ARG A 143 20.97 -7.67 -9.81
CA ARG A 143 22.42 -7.81 -9.57
C ARG A 143 22.85 -9.27 -9.31
N ASP A 144 22.06 -10.00 -8.54
CA ASP A 144 22.29 -11.40 -8.20
C ASP A 144 20.96 -12.10 -7.93
N LYS A 145 21.03 -13.41 -7.64
CA LYS A 145 19.85 -14.25 -7.39
C LYS A 145 19.04 -13.77 -6.19
N ILE A 146 19.68 -13.32 -5.10
CA ILE A 146 18.97 -12.91 -3.88
C ILE A 146 18.20 -11.62 -4.14
N ILE A 147 18.84 -10.62 -4.76
CA ILE A 147 18.18 -9.38 -5.15
C ILE A 147 17.04 -9.65 -6.14
N SER A 148 17.26 -10.52 -7.14
CA SER A 148 16.23 -10.85 -8.13
C SER A 148 14.99 -11.49 -7.48
N GLU A 149 15.16 -12.34 -6.48
CA GLU A 149 14.06 -12.98 -5.75
C GLU A 149 13.31 -12.00 -4.83
N ILE A 150 14.01 -11.04 -4.23
CA ILE A 150 13.38 -9.93 -3.49
C ILE A 150 12.56 -9.06 -4.46
N GLU A 151 13.12 -8.71 -5.63
CA GLU A 151 12.45 -7.88 -6.62
C GLU A 151 11.23 -8.57 -7.25
N LYS A 152 11.32 -9.87 -7.52
CA LYS A 152 10.18 -10.69 -7.93
C LYS A 152 9.07 -10.68 -6.88
N ARG A 153 9.42 -10.83 -5.61
CA ARG A 153 8.45 -10.76 -4.49
C ARG A 153 7.80 -9.38 -4.37
N ILE A 154 8.56 -8.31 -4.61
CA ILE A 154 8.01 -6.95 -4.69
C ILE A 154 6.98 -6.87 -5.82
N ALA A 155 7.30 -7.41 -7.00
CA ALA A 155 6.37 -7.43 -8.12
C ALA A 155 5.10 -8.24 -7.82
N ASP A 156 5.24 -9.43 -7.23
CA ASP A 156 4.10 -10.28 -6.84
C ASP A 156 3.17 -9.58 -5.84
N PHE A 157 3.73 -8.81 -4.90
CA PHE A 157 2.95 -8.12 -3.88
C PHE A 157 2.29 -6.82 -4.39
N THR A 158 2.99 -6.09 -5.24
CA THR A 158 2.54 -4.79 -5.75
C THR A 158 1.70 -4.90 -7.02
N PHE A 159 1.77 -6.05 -7.70
CA PHE A 159 1.25 -6.28 -9.05
C PHE A 159 1.87 -5.35 -10.11
N ILE A 160 3.07 -4.82 -9.83
CA ILE A 160 3.84 -3.99 -10.77
C ILE A 160 5.03 -4.81 -11.26
N PRO A 161 5.25 -4.95 -12.58
CA PRO A 161 6.36 -5.74 -13.12
C PRO A 161 7.75 -5.31 -12.61
N VAL A 162 8.68 -6.27 -12.50
CA VAL A 162 10.03 -6.04 -11.94
C VAL A 162 10.80 -4.95 -12.69
N ASP A 163 10.62 -4.88 -14.00
CA ASP A 163 11.27 -3.95 -14.92
C ASP A 163 10.74 -2.50 -14.83
N HIS A 164 9.60 -2.28 -14.16
CA HIS A 164 9.14 -0.94 -13.77
C HIS A 164 9.85 -0.41 -12.52
N GLY A 165 10.65 -1.23 -11.84
CA GLY A 165 11.33 -0.82 -10.62
C GLY A 165 12.73 -0.28 -10.85
N GLU A 166 13.12 0.77 -10.13
CA GLU A 166 14.52 1.20 -10.03
C GLU A 166 15.40 0.15 -9.32
N GLY A 167 16.71 0.38 -9.19
CA GLY A 167 17.54 -0.42 -8.28
C GLY A 167 17.11 -0.30 -6.81
N LEU A 168 17.51 -1.24 -5.96
CA LEU A 168 17.28 -1.15 -4.52
C LEU A 168 18.19 -0.08 -3.92
N GLN A 169 17.62 0.92 -3.25
CA GLN A 169 18.40 1.90 -2.49
C GLN A 169 18.48 1.46 -1.03
N VAL A 170 19.66 1.04 -0.55
CA VAL A 170 19.91 0.77 0.87
C VAL A 170 20.32 2.06 1.57
N LEU A 171 19.78 2.29 2.75
CA LEU A 171 19.93 3.50 3.55
C LEU A 171 20.26 3.17 4.99
N HIS A 172 21.15 3.96 5.59
CA HIS A 172 21.50 3.87 7.00
C HIS A 172 21.38 5.25 7.66
N TYR A 173 20.66 5.27 8.79
CA TYR A 173 20.52 6.43 9.67
C TYR A 173 21.11 6.09 11.04
N GLU A 174 22.07 6.91 11.45
CA GLU A 174 22.61 6.95 12.81
C GLU A 174 21.72 7.81 13.72
N GLU A 175 22.02 7.82 15.02
CA GLU A 175 21.34 8.67 15.99
C GLU A 175 21.36 10.15 15.56
N GLY A 176 20.21 10.82 15.67
CA GLY A 176 19.96 12.18 15.21
C GLY A 176 19.72 12.33 13.69
N GLN A 177 20.08 11.35 12.86
CA GLN A 177 19.85 11.43 11.42
C GLN A 177 18.38 11.20 11.06
N LYS A 178 17.94 11.86 9.99
CA LYS A 178 16.53 11.95 9.60
C LYS A 178 16.36 12.18 8.09
N TYR A 179 15.10 12.13 7.66
CA TYR A 179 14.68 12.64 6.36
C TYR A 179 13.42 13.49 6.54
N GLU A 180 13.51 14.78 6.25
CA GLU A 180 12.35 15.67 6.22
C GLU A 180 11.25 15.16 5.27
N PRO A 181 9.98 15.50 5.55
CA PRO A 181 8.87 15.14 4.69
C PRO A 181 9.07 15.56 3.24
N HIS A 182 8.85 14.62 2.32
CA HIS A 182 9.00 14.79 0.88
C HIS A 182 8.02 13.88 0.14
N TYR A 183 7.99 14.03 -1.19
CA TYR A 183 7.28 13.16 -2.10
C TYR A 183 8.28 12.30 -2.86
N ASP A 184 7.90 11.06 -3.13
CA ASP A 184 8.68 10.18 -4.01
C ASP A 184 8.40 10.44 -5.48
N TYR A 185 7.26 11.05 -5.81
CA TYR A 185 6.96 11.45 -7.18
C TYR A 185 7.79 12.67 -7.62
N PHE A 186 8.00 12.78 -8.92
CA PHE A 186 8.70 13.90 -9.54
C PHE A 186 7.74 15.04 -9.87
N LEU A 187 8.25 16.27 -9.72
CA LEU A 187 7.59 17.50 -10.20
C LEU A 187 8.27 18.04 -11.46
N ASP A 188 9.41 17.46 -11.86
CA ASP A 188 10.17 17.83 -13.05
C ASP A 188 9.93 16.84 -14.21
N GLU A 189 10.13 17.33 -15.44
CA GLU A 189 10.00 16.50 -16.65
C GLU A 189 11.25 15.67 -16.95
N PHE A 190 12.37 15.90 -16.28
CA PHE A 190 13.62 15.20 -16.59
C PHE A 190 13.57 13.76 -16.06
N ASN A 191 13.19 13.60 -14.80
CA ASN A 191 13.15 12.30 -14.13
C ASN A 191 12.00 11.42 -14.60
N THR A 192 10.92 12.00 -15.14
CA THR A 192 9.81 11.23 -15.72
C THR A 192 10.13 10.63 -17.10
N LYS A 193 11.24 10.98 -17.73
CA LYS A 193 11.60 10.43 -19.06
C LYS A 193 11.92 8.93 -19.02
N ASN A 194 12.35 8.41 -17.87
CA ASN A 194 12.67 7.00 -17.71
C ASN A 194 11.63 6.33 -16.82
N GLY A 195 10.78 5.48 -17.40
CA GLY A 195 9.69 4.80 -16.70
C GLY A 195 8.48 5.69 -16.37
N GLY A 196 8.48 6.98 -16.69
CA GLY A 196 7.38 7.85 -16.28
C GLY A 196 7.42 8.16 -14.79
N GLN A 197 6.25 8.39 -14.20
CA GLN A 197 6.12 8.79 -12.80
C GLN A 197 6.31 7.59 -11.85
N ARG A 198 6.88 7.83 -10.65
CA ARG A 198 6.89 6.86 -9.56
C ARG A 198 5.48 6.73 -8.98
N ILE A 199 4.86 5.58 -9.20
CA ILE A 199 3.48 5.29 -8.80
C ILE A 199 3.38 4.80 -7.35
N ALA A 200 4.38 4.05 -6.89
CA ALA A 200 4.41 3.45 -5.57
C ALA A 200 5.84 3.26 -5.06
N THR A 201 5.96 3.15 -3.74
CA THR A 201 7.20 2.90 -3.04
C THR A 201 7.04 1.71 -2.11
N VAL A 202 8.01 0.80 -2.15
CA VAL A 202 8.17 -0.24 -1.14
C VAL A 202 9.39 0.09 -0.29
N LEU A 203 9.15 0.40 0.98
CA LEU A 203 10.18 0.67 1.99
C LEU A 203 10.31 -0.55 2.91
N MET A 204 11.37 -1.32 2.74
CA MET A 204 11.69 -2.48 3.56
C MET A 204 12.55 -2.07 4.76
N TYR A 205 12.16 -2.46 5.96
CA TYR A 205 12.93 -2.24 7.17
C TYR A 205 13.93 -3.38 7.37
N LEU A 206 15.22 -3.05 7.39
CA LEU A 206 16.30 -4.04 7.50
C LEU A 206 16.83 -4.18 8.93
N SER A 207 16.39 -3.32 9.84
CA SER A 207 16.69 -3.40 11.27
C SER A 207 15.49 -2.98 12.12
N ASP A 208 15.44 -3.51 13.34
CA ASP A 208 14.63 -2.92 14.40
C ASP A 208 15.29 -1.62 14.86
N VAL A 209 14.49 -0.64 15.27
CA VAL A 209 14.97 0.61 15.86
C VAL A 209 14.42 0.73 17.27
N GLU A 210 15.32 0.99 18.22
CA GLU A 210 14.97 1.04 19.64
C GLU A 210 14.01 2.21 19.91
N GLU A 211 14.42 3.41 19.54
CA GLU A 211 13.64 4.64 19.70
C GLU A 211 13.77 5.58 18.49
N GLY A 212 12.65 6.16 18.06
CA GLY A 212 12.57 7.02 16.88
C GLY A 212 12.64 6.25 15.56
N GLY A 213 13.09 6.92 14.50
CA GLY A 213 13.30 6.32 13.18
C GLY A 213 12.01 5.97 12.41
N GLU A 214 10.84 6.38 12.88
CA GLU A 214 9.56 6.05 12.24
C GLU A 214 9.46 6.62 10.82
N THR A 215 8.72 5.96 9.95
CA THR A 215 8.24 6.57 8.70
C THR A 215 6.92 7.27 8.99
N VAL A 216 6.87 8.60 8.86
CA VAL A 216 5.69 9.41 9.19
C VAL A 216 5.05 10.00 7.94
N PHE A 217 3.73 9.97 7.88
CA PHE A 217 2.88 10.61 6.87
C PHE A 217 2.12 11.77 7.54
N PRO A 218 2.70 12.99 7.59
CA PRO A 218 2.10 14.11 8.32
C PRO A 218 0.76 14.59 7.73
N ALA A 219 0.49 14.30 6.46
CA ALA A 219 -0.79 14.64 5.83
C ALA A 219 -1.89 13.59 6.09
N ALA A 220 -1.54 12.42 6.62
CA ALA A 220 -2.45 11.31 6.87
C ALA A 220 -3.00 11.38 8.30
N LYS A 221 -4.32 11.20 8.45
CA LYS A 221 -4.99 11.13 9.75
C LYS A 221 -4.86 9.73 10.33
N ALA A 222 -4.42 9.61 11.58
CA ALA A 222 -4.46 8.34 12.32
C ALA A 222 -4.52 8.60 13.83
N ASN A 223 -5.00 7.60 14.56
CA ASN A 223 -4.92 7.59 16.02
C ASN A 223 -3.46 7.34 16.41
N VAL A 224 -2.87 8.31 17.09
CA VAL A 224 -1.46 8.30 17.45
C VAL A 224 -1.24 7.44 18.70
N SER A 225 -0.37 6.43 18.61
CA SER A 225 0.05 5.65 19.77
C SER A 225 0.93 6.51 20.71
N SER A 226 0.77 6.34 22.02
CA SER A 226 1.59 7.02 23.03
C SER A 226 3.07 6.61 23.01
N THR A 227 3.40 5.49 22.38
CA THR A 227 4.75 4.91 22.33
C THR A 227 5.61 5.45 21.18
N LEU A 228 5.09 6.39 20.38
CA LEU A 228 5.78 6.97 19.22
C LEU A 228 6.55 8.23 19.60
N SER A 229 7.62 8.54 18.85
CA SER A 229 8.39 9.77 19.00
C SER A 229 7.53 11.01 18.73
N GLU A 230 7.91 12.18 19.28
CA GLU A 230 7.22 13.45 19.01
C GLU A 230 7.13 13.79 17.52
N CYS A 231 8.11 13.36 16.72
CA CYS A 231 8.06 13.49 15.26
C CYS A 231 6.94 12.64 14.66
N ALA A 232 6.84 11.38 15.08
CA ALA A 232 5.85 10.43 14.58
C ALA A 232 4.41 10.79 14.96
N LYS A 233 4.22 11.54 16.06
CA LYS A 233 2.89 12.03 16.48
C LYS A 233 2.26 13.05 15.53
N LYS A 234 2.99 13.53 14.51
CA LYS A 234 2.49 14.51 13.53
C LYS A 234 1.51 13.93 12.50
N GLY A 235 1.35 12.61 12.43
CA GLY A 235 0.42 11.95 11.50
C GLY A 235 0.42 10.44 11.68
N LEU A 236 -0.05 9.71 10.67
CA LEU A 236 0.15 8.26 10.60
C LEU A 236 1.65 7.95 10.60
N ALA A 237 2.10 7.02 11.43
CA ALA A 237 3.50 6.64 11.48
C ALA A 237 3.69 5.13 11.62
N VAL A 238 4.79 4.64 11.06
CA VAL A 238 5.18 3.23 11.07
C VAL A 238 6.53 3.09 11.78
N LYS A 239 6.56 2.31 12.86
CA LYS A 239 7.79 1.97 13.56
C LYS A 239 8.60 0.96 12.73
N PRO A 240 9.91 1.15 12.52
CA PRO A 240 10.73 0.18 11.81
C PRO A 240 10.79 -1.14 12.57
N LYS A 241 10.46 -2.22 11.88
CA LYS A 241 10.60 -3.58 12.39
C LYS A 241 11.27 -4.43 11.33
N MET A 242 12.37 -5.09 11.70
CA MET A 242 13.17 -5.87 10.76
C MET A 242 12.32 -6.90 10.02
N GLY A 243 12.45 -6.93 8.70
CA GLY A 243 11.74 -7.86 7.82
C GLY A 243 10.39 -7.35 7.34
N ASP A 244 9.81 -6.32 7.94
CA ASP A 244 8.55 -5.72 7.48
C ASP A 244 8.79 -4.81 6.26
N ALA A 245 7.79 -4.72 5.38
CA ALA A 245 7.81 -3.82 4.23
C ALA A 245 6.58 -2.93 4.21
N LEU A 246 6.79 -1.61 4.14
CA LEU A 246 5.75 -0.61 3.96
C LEU A 246 5.57 -0.33 2.47
N LEU A 247 4.40 -0.63 1.93
CA LEU A 247 3.97 -0.22 0.60
C LEU A 247 3.07 1.01 0.72
N PHE A 248 3.41 2.09 0.03
CA PHE A 248 2.53 3.24 -0.11
C PHE A 248 2.53 3.79 -1.54
N TRP A 249 1.44 4.47 -1.90
CA TRP A 249 1.22 4.94 -3.26
C TRP A 249 1.41 6.45 -3.35
N SER A 250 2.20 6.88 -4.32
CA SER A 250 2.44 8.29 -4.64
C SER A 250 1.36 8.86 -5.57
N MET A 251 0.55 8.00 -6.17
CA MET A 251 -0.54 8.35 -7.08
C MET A 251 -1.85 7.68 -6.68
N ARG A 252 -2.95 8.36 -6.99
CA ARG A 252 -4.32 7.87 -6.87
C ARG A 252 -4.66 6.92 -8.03
N PRO A 253 -5.71 6.09 -7.91
CA PRO A 253 -6.13 5.20 -8.99
C PRO A 253 -6.53 5.89 -10.30
N ASP A 254 -6.87 7.18 -10.26
CA ASP A 254 -7.14 8.02 -11.43
C ASP A 254 -5.87 8.61 -12.07
N ALA A 255 -4.70 8.11 -11.68
CA ALA A 255 -3.37 8.56 -12.10
C ALA A 255 -3.02 10.01 -11.72
N THR A 256 -3.76 10.65 -10.82
CA THR A 256 -3.35 11.94 -10.24
C THR A 256 -2.33 11.72 -9.11
N LEU A 257 -1.43 12.69 -8.91
CA LEU A 257 -0.52 12.68 -7.77
C LEU A 257 -1.31 12.73 -6.46
N ASP A 258 -0.86 12.03 -5.42
CA ASP A 258 -1.52 12.00 -4.12
C ASP A 258 -0.75 12.87 -3.09
N PRO A 259 -1.22 14.09 -2.77
CA PRO A 259 -0.56 14.94 -1.78
C PRO A 259 -0.56 14.35 -0.37
N SER A 260 -1.44 13.39 -0.06
CA SER A 260 -1.44 12.72 1.23
C SER A 260 -0.25 11.77 1.39
N SER A 261 0.44 11.41 0.29
CA SER A 261 1.66 10.59 0.29
C SER A 261 2.93 11.30 0.76
N LEU A 262 2.81 12.57 1.19
CA LEU A 262 3.90 13.29 1.85
C LEU A 262 4.39 12.46 3.03
N HIS A 263 5.66 12.09 3.02
CA HIS A 263 6.22 11.22 4.04
C HIS A 263 7.66 11.57 4.38
N GLY A 264 8.11 11.22 5.59
CA GLY A 264 9.46 11.47 6.05
C GLY A 264 9.98 10.36 6.97
N GLY A 265 11.28 10.39 7.23
CA GLY A 265 11.93 9.57 8.24
C GLY A 265 12.18 10.39 9.49
N CYS A 266 11.47 10.07 10.58
CA CYS A 266 11.72 10.68 11.87
C CYS A 266 13.16 10.44 12.35
N PRO A 267 13.73 11.35 13.16
CA PRO A 267 15.06 11.17 13.70
C PRO A 267 15.18 9.85 14.44
N VAL A 268 16.27 9.12 14.23
CA VAL A 268 16.64 8.01 15.12
C VAL A 268 17.05 8.63 16.46
N ILE A 269 16.39 8.23 17.54
CA ILE A 269 16.72 8.71 18.89
C ILE A 269 17.73 7.77 19.54
N LYS A 270 17.53 6.45 19.36
CA LYS A 270 18.42 5.43 19.88
C LYS A 270 18.53 4.23 18.94
N GLY A 271 19.76 3.77 18.73
CA GLY A 271 20.07 2.63 17.86
C GLY A 271 20.41 3.03 16.42
N ASN A 272 20.14 2.15 15.46
CA ASN A 272 20.49 2.36 14.05
C ASN A 272 19.36 1.89 13.15
N LYS A 273 18.96 2.73 12.18
CA LYS A 273 17.94 2.38 11.20
C LYS A 273 18.60 1.99 9.88
N TRP A 274 18.38 0.76 9.46
CA TRP A 274 18.66 0.30 8.11
C TRP A 274 17.35 0.08 7.35
N SER A 275 17.30 0.52 6.10
CA SER A 275 16.14 0.34 5.24
C SER A 275 16.57 0.14 3.80
N SER A 276 15.71 -0.48 2.98
CA SER A 276 15.87 -0.55 1.53
C SER A 276 14.60 -0.07 0.84
N THR A 277 14.76 0.92 -0.03
CA THR A 277 13.68 1.50 -0.82
C THR A 277 13.71 0.93 -2.24
N LYS A 278 12.52 0.57 -2.74
CA LYS A 278 12.27 0.28 -4.15
C LYS A 278 11.21 1.26 -4.65
N TRP A 279 11.59 2.12 -5.61
CA TRP A 279 10.64 2.95 -6.34
C TRP A 279 10.13 2.21 -7.57
N LEU A 280 8.82 2.30 -7.80
CA LEU A 280 8.11 1.62 -8.87
C LEU A 280 7.49 2.66 -9.79
N HIS A 281 7.66 2.48 -11.09
CA HIS A 281 7.24 3.41 -12.12
C HIS A 281 5.96 2.95 -12.85
N VAL A 282 5.27 3.90 -13.48
CA VAL A 282 4.09 3.61 -14.32
C VAL A 282 4.46 2.80 -15.58
N ASP A 283 5.63 3.04 -16.15
CA ASP A 283 6.18 2.36 -17.32
C ASP A 283 7.50 1.66 -16.99
N GLU A 284 8.02 0.88 -17.95
CA GLU A 284 9.30 0.20 -17.81
C GLU A 284 10.46 1.19 -17.54
N TYR A 285 11.19 0.95 -16.45
CA TYR A 285 12.38 1.72 -16.09
C TYR A 285 13.62 1.10 -16.71
N LYS A 286 14.30 1.83 -17.60
CA LYS A 286 15.51 1.38 -18.29
C LYS A 286 16.75 1.54 -17.41
N LEU A 287 17.63 0.53 -17.43
CA LEU A 287 18.90 0.50 -16.70
C LEU A 287 20.05 1.12 -17.48
#